data_AF-A0AAE0BIN8-F1
#
_entry.id   AF-A0AAE0BIN8-F1
#
_cell.length_a   1.000
_cell.length_b   1.000
_cell.length_c   1.000
_cell.angle_alpha   90.00
_cell.angle_beta   90.00
_cell.angle_gamma   90.00
#
_symmetry.space_group_name_H-M   'P 1'
#
loop_
_entity.id
_entity.type
_entity.pdbx_description
1 polymer ?
#
loop_
_entity_poly.entity_id
_entity_poly.type
_entity_poly.pdbx_seq_one_letter_code
_entity_poly.pdbx_strand_id
1 'polypeptide(L)'
;MDAIERTLAPKPEKHTLRVNQPPAYFGDLAEDLLTLGIEEEDTFKVVEEEIREEIILGEVWTLPKSIFAPRQRESDARDFYDTPAVMKKQLNMDWQRAIKQDRFSQFVSRESKRLKVEGEKETDAIRECIEMYYHSCFMPGFTYYGAMGTGGEFSMQLNEFTALIDEAGIPDPASDKCKRSDCDTLFITANVEDDKNSIEGKNNDDNSLTRFEFVEVLVRLAVAKYGYCSDPLKPSDAMRKLITDHLEVALPPEAKMQANKFRQERLYFEEVDAVLKGDQALLKALYSRYRLPPSSGGRRHKVLLVSDFIQMMLDMNLIDDEFTLREAKLCFLQSQMAVVDDMKDPIRNECVTFTDFLEVLGHVADLQSFPTAEEIQAMGCTDILDYTFRLRTLEGEYVPPRRPSSEMMGIKTRPLAWKIGVLLELMWRMLMYNPDKPTAGQEFSKSDLLKKLKKKDADLGP
;
A
#
# COMPACT_ATOMS: atom_id res chain seq x y z
N MET A 1 74.65 64.06 -56.09
CA MET A 1 75.22 63.64 -54.80
C MET A 1 74.25 64.13 -53.73
N ASP A 2 73.41 63.33 -53.10
CA ASP A 2 73.35 61.89 -52.98
C ASP A 2 71.88 61.44 -52.89
N ALA A 3 71.61 60.27 -53.43
CA ALA A 3 70.38 59.55 -53.21
C ALA A 3 70.35 59.09 -51.74
N ILE A 4 69.51 59.71 -50.93
CA ILE A 4 69.13 59.13 -49.63
C ILE A 4 68.00 58.14 -49.94
N GLU A 5 68.39 56.88 -50.14
CA GLU A 5 67.50 55.73 -50.13
C GLU A 5 66.71 55.76 -48.81
N ARG A 6 65.41 56.06 -48.88
CA ARG A 6 64.51 55.87 -47.75
C ARG A 6 64.28 54.36 -47.60
N THR A 7 65.01 53.74 -46.68
CA THR A 7 64.75 52.37 -46.25
C THR A 7 63.36 52.34 -45.58
N LEU A 8 62.37 51.82 -46.31
CA LEU A 8 61.04 51.56 -45.78
C LEU A 8 61.09 50.38 -44.80
N ALA A 9 60.30 50.47 -43.73
CA ALA A 9 60.25 49.45 -42.69
C ALA A 9 59.85 48.08 -43.28
N PRO A 10 60.52 46.98 -42.86
CA PRO A 10 60.18 45.63 -43.32
C PRO A 10 58.78 45.22 -42.87
N LYS A 11 58.11 44.41 -43.70
CA LYS A 11 56.75 43.95 -43.45
C LYS A 11 56.69 43.00 -42.23
N PRO A 12 55.70 43.14 -41.34
CA PRO A 12 55.50 42.17 -40.25
C PRO A 12 55.07 40.81 -40.81
N GLU A 13 55.47 39.72 -40.14
CA GLU A 13 55.24 38.34 -40.58
C GLU A 13 53.75 37.94 -40.66
N LYS A 14 52.86 38.67 -39.97
CA LYS A 14 51.39 38.54 -40.08
C LYS A 14 50.71 39.90 -40.07
N HIS A 15 49.67 40.04 -40.90
CA HIS A 15 48.84 41.23 -41.01
C HIS A 15 47.64 41.13 -40.06
N THR A 16 47.31 42.18 -39.31
CA THR A 16 46.17 42.21 -38.37
C THR A 16 44.82 42.47 -39.05
N LEU A 17 44.83 42.94 -40.30
CA LEU A 17 43.63 43.13 -41.12
C LEU A 17 43.48 42.01 -42.16
N ARG A 18 42.26 41.52 -42.37
CA ARG A 18 41.92 40.59 -43.46
C ARG A 18 41.86 41.37 -44.78
N VAL A 19 42.94 41.32 -45.56
CA VAL A 19 43.00 41.91 -46.90
C VAL A 19 43.12 40.82 -47.96
N ASN A 20 42.34 40.93 -49.04
CA ASN A 20 42.24 39.90 -50.08
C ASN A 20 43.51 39.77 -50.95
N GLN A 21 44.36 40.80 -50.98
CA GLN A 21 45.71 40.75 -51.55
C GLN A 21 46.69 41.51 -50.63
N PRO A 22 47.85 40.92 -50.27
CA PRO A 22 48.81 41.58 -49.39
C PRO A 22 49.61 42.67 -50.15
N PRO A 23 49.76 43.90 -49.61
CA PRO A 23 50.55 44.96 -50.25
C PRO A 23 52.06 44.67 -50.18
N ALA A 24 52.82 45.28 -51.10
CA ALA A 24 54.26 45.08 -51.27
C ALA A 24 55.10 45.80 -50.20
N TYR A 25 54.60 46.90 -49.64
CA TYR A 25 55.29 47.68 -48.59
C TYR A 25 54.34 48.04 -47.43
N PHE A 26 54.92 48.32 -46.26
CA PHE A 26 54.17 48.73 -45.08
C PHE A 26 53.67 50.19 -45.25
N GLY A 27 52.36 50.41 -45.18
CA GLY A 27 51.72 51.73 -45.33
C GLY A 27 51.15 52.04 -46.72
N ASP A 28 51.19 51.10 -47.66
CA ASP A 28 50.69 51.26 -49.04
C ASP A 28 49.21 50.86 -49.18
N LEU A 29 48.35 51.44 -48.34
CA LEU A 29 46.89 51.29 -48.43
C LEU A 29 46.32 52.64 -48.91
N ALA A 30 45.73 52.64 -50.12
CA ALA A 30 45.03 53.80 -50.64
C ALA A 30 43.81 54.11 -49.74
N GLU A 31 43.71 55.37 -49.30
CA GLU A 31 42.56 55.91 -48.59
C GLU A 31 41.36 55.95 -49.52
N ASP A 32 40.49 54.94 -49.45
CA ASP A 32 39.13 55.07 -49.93
C ASP A 32 38.15 54.80 -48.79
N LEU A 33 37.58 55.91 -48.30
CA LEU A 33 36.39 56.04 -47.46
C LEU A 33 36.47 55.41 -46.05
N LEU A 34 37.19 56.10 -45.16
CA LEU A 34 36.93 56.03 -43.72
C LEU A 34 35.56 56.67 -43.43
N THR A 35 34.50 55.86 -43.34
CA THR A 35 33.22 56.29 -42.76
C THR A 35 33.33 56.24 -41.24
N LEU A 36 33.33 57.41 -40.61
CA LEU A 36 33.11 57.55 -39.16
C LEU A 36 31.63 57.25 -38.86
N GLY A 37 31.36 56.04 -38.37
CA GLY A 37 30.10 55.70 -37.74
C GLY A 37 30.16 56.07 -36.25
N ILE A 38 29.21 56.87 -35.78
CA ILE A 38 28.93 56.97 -34.35
C ILE A 38 27.99 55.81 -34.04
N GLU A 39 28.48 54.78 -33.36
CA GLU A 39 27.61 53.84 -32.68
C GLU A 39 27.26 54.47 -31.33
N GLU A 40 26.00 54.89 -31.20
CA GLU A 40 25.42 55.21 -29.90
C GLU A 40 25.23 53.86 -29.19
N GLU A 41 26.22 53.45 -28.39
CA GLU A 41 25.97 52.42 -27.38
C GLU A 41 25.01 53.03 -26.37
N ASP A 42 23.75 52.61 -26.42
CA ASP A 42 22.87 52.73 -25.27
C ASP A 42 23.57 52.04 -24.11
N THR A 43 24.25 52.82 -23.26
CA THR A 43 24.75 52.31 -21.99
C THR A 43 23.52 52.06 -21.14
N PHE A 44 22.97 50.86 -21.25
CA PHE A 44 22.07 50.36 -20.24
C PHE A 44 22.86 50.39 -18.94
N LYS A 45 22.46 51.26 -18.01
CA LYS A 45 22.77 50.97 -16.62
C LYS A 45 22.21 49.58 -16.39
N VAL A 46 23.09 48.58 -16.30
CA VAL A 46 22.77 47.35 -15.58
C VAL A 46 22.59 47.81 -14.16
N VAL A 47 21.37 48.27 -13.85
CA VAL A 47 20.85 48.10 -12.53
C VAL A 47 20.84 46.59 -12.43
N GLU A 48 21.84 46.02 -11.74
CA GLU A 48 21.60 44.76 -11.05
C GLU A 48 20.46 45.09 -10.08
N GLU A 49 19.23 45.11 -10.59
CA GLU A 49 18.16 44.56 -9.81
C GLU A 49 18.65 43.13 -9.58
N GLU A 50 19.24 42.92 -8.40
CA GLU A 50 19.03 41.68 -7.69
C GLU A 50 17.51 41.48 -7.75
N ILE A 51 17.04 40.86 -8.84
CA ILE A 51 15.86 40.04 -8.79
C ILE A 51 16.32 38.90 -7.89
N ARG A 52 16.32 39.19 -6.59
CA ARG A 52 15.91 38.21 -5.63
C ARG A 52 14.52 37.88 -6.11
N GLU A 53 14.43 36.91 -7.01
CA GLU A 53 13.34 35.98 -6.92
C GLU A 53 13.42 35.58 -5.46
N GLU A 54 12.55 36.17 -4.64
CA GLU A 54 12.14 35.48 -3.44
C GLU A 54 11.74 34.11 -4.00
N ILE A 55 12.64 33.15 -3.84
CA ILE A 55 12.27 31.76 -3.82
C ILE A 55 11.27 31.78 -2.68
N ILE A 56 9.99 31.96 -3.02
CA ILE A 56 8.88 31.61 -2.17
C ILE A 56 9.12 30.11 -2.07
N LEU A 57 9.93 29.72 -1.08
CA LEU A 57 10.01 28.35 -0.63
C LEU A 57 8.55 28.09 -0.27
N GLY A 58 7.85 27.43 -1.20
CA GLY A 58 6.55 26.88 -0.93
C GLY A 58 6.65 26.19 0.41
N GLU A 59 5.60 26.31 1.23
CA GLU A 59 5.64 25.72 2.57
C GLU A 59 6.18 24.30 2.48
N VAL A 60 7.30 24.03 3.18
CA VAL A 60 7.96 22.73 3.13
C VAL A 60 6.92 21.65 3.42
N TRP A 61 6.80 20.70 2.50
CA TRP A 61 5.84 19.62 2.65
C TRP A 61 6.16 18.83 3.92
N THR A 62 5.12 18.57 4.72
CA THR A 62 5.22 17.77 5.93
C THR A 62 3.99 16.90 6.05
N LEU A 63 4.16 15.72 6.63
CA LEU A 63 3.08 14.75 6.77
C LEU A 63 1.86 15.31 7.56
N PRO A 64 2.02 16.13 8.63
CA PRO A 64 0.89 16.81 9.29
C PRO A 64 0.12 17.83 8.43
N LYS A 65 0.70 18.30 7.31
CA LYS A 65 0.04 19.18 6.34
C LYS A 65 -0.49 18.43 5.11
N SER A 66 -0.24 17.12 5.02
CA SER A 66 -0.69 16.26 3.92
C SER A 66 -2.17 15.89 4.03
N ILE A 67 -2.70 15.27 2.99
CA ILE A 67 -4.05 14.67 2.97
C ILE A 67 -4.20 13.54 4.01
N PHE A 68 -3.09 12.97 4.48
CA PHE A 68 -3.07 11.92 5.49
C PHE A 68 -3.07 12.46 6.93
N ALA A 69 -3.02 13.78 7.15
CA ALA A 69 -3.08 14.42 8.48
C ALA A 69 -4.18 13.86 9.42
N PRO A 70 -5.40 13.52 8.94
CA PRO A 70 -6.44 12.94 9.81
C PRO A 70 -6.05 11.61 10.47
N ARG A 71 -5.11 10.85 9.91
CA ARG A 71 -4.71 9.52 10.41
C ARG A 71 -4.26 9.54 11.87
N GLN A 72 -3.58 10.60 12.32
CA GLN A 72 -3.17 10.77 13.72
C GLN A 72 -4.36 10.83 14.70
N ARG A 73 -5.57 11.15 14.22
CA ARG A 73 -6.81 11.17 15.01
C ARG A 73 -7.64 9.90 14.82
N GLU A 74 -7.55 9.27 13.65
CA GLU A 74 -8.34 8.10 13.27
C GLU A 74 -7.73 6.79 13.82
N SER A 75 -6.40 6.66 13.79
CA SER A 75 -5.68 5.45 14.19
C SER A 75 -5.57 5.29 15.71
N ASP A 76 -5.54 4.04 16.20
CA ASP A 76 -5.22 3.75 17.60
C ASP A 76 -3.77 4.07 17.96
N ALA A 77 -2.88 4.08 16.95
CA ALA A 77 -1.51 4.52 17.09
C ALA A 77 -1.38 6.00 17.45
N ARG A 78 -2.40 6.81 17.12
CA ARG A 78 -2.34 8.28 17.17
C ARG A 78 -1.18 8.86 16.37
N ASP A 79 -0.82 8.15 15.31
CA ASP A 79 0.33 8.41 14.47
C ASP A 79 0.01 8.02 13.02
N PHE A 80 0.92 8.39 12.10
CA PHE A 80 0.88 7.99 10.69
C PHE A 80 1.33 6.55 10.46
N TYR A 81 2.01 5.97 11.45
CA TYR A 81 2.56 4.62 11.39
C TYR A 81 2.06 3.78 12.55
N ASP A 82 2.01 2.47 12.35
CA ASP A 82 1.82 1.55 13.47
C ASP A 82 3.07 1.54 14.34
N THR A 83 2.96 2.09 15.54
CA THR A 83 4.09 2.21 16.47
C THR A 83 4.26 0.96 17.32
N PRO A 84 5.47 0.67 17.84
CA PRO A 84 5.67 -0.41 18.79
C PRO A 84 4.73 -0.35 20.01
N ALA A 85 4.30 0.87 20.40
CA ALA A 85 3.36 1.08 21.49
C ALA A 85 1.95 0.57 21.18
N VAL A 86 1.40 0.82 19.97
CA VAL A 86 0.07 0.28 19.60
C VAL A 86 0.15 -1.22 19.38
N MET A 87 1.24 -1.69 18.78
CA MET A 87 1.53 -3.10 18.56
C MET A 87 1.54 -3.90 19.88
N LYS A 88 2.19 -3.36 20.92
CA LYS A 88 2.17 -3.95 22.26
C LYS A 88 0.79 -3.91 22.91
N LYS A 89 0.02 -2.82 22.72
CA LYS A 89 -1.35 -2.73 23.24
C LYS A 89 -2.27 -3.79 22.62
N GLN A 90 -2.13 -4.02 21.32
CA GLN A 90 -2.90 -5.03 20.59
C GLN A 90 -2.65 -6.44 21.16
N LEU A 91 -1.37 -6.84 21.27
CA LEU A 91 -1.00 -8.10 21.92
C LEU A 91 -1.52 -8.20 23.36
N ASN A 92 -1.39 -7.12 24.13
CA ASN A 92 -1.86 -7.13 25.51
C ASN A 92 -3.36 -7.38 25.60
N MET A 93 -4.15 -6.81 24.69
CA MET A 93 -5.60 -7.02 24.63
C MET A 93 -5.92 -8.49 24.34
N ASP A 94 -5.29 -9.06 23.33
CA ASP A 94 -5.53 -10.46 22.95
C ASP A 94 -5.08 -11.44 24.03
N TRP A 95 -3.90 -11.23 24.60
CA TRP A 95 -3.38 -12.08 25.66
C TRP A 95 -4.27 -12.02 26.90
N GLN A 96 -4.75 -10.83 27.27
CA GLN A 96 -5.70 -10.67 28.37
C GLN A 96 -6.99 -11.43 28.12
N ARG A 97 -7.50 -11.45 26.88
CA ARG A 97 -8.69 -12.23 26.52
C ARG A 97 -8.43 -13.73 26.58
N ALA A 98 -7.35 -14.19 25.96
CA ALA A 98 -6.99 -15.60 25.95
C ALA A 98 -6.83 -16.14 27.38
N ILE A 99 -6.05 -15.46 28.24
CA ILE A 99 -5.80 -15.93 29.61
C ILE A 99 -7.04 -15.82 30.53
N LYS A 100 -7.99 -14.93 30.21
CA LYS A 100 -9.25 -14.83 30.93
C LYS A 100 -10.17 -16.02 30.66
N GLN A 101 -9.97 -16.76 29.57
CA GLN A 101 -10.68 -18.02 29.34
C GLN A 101 -10.19 -19.06 30.35
N ASP A 102 -11.09 -19.52 31.22
CA ASP A 102 -10.75 -20.44 32.32
C ASP A 102 -10.11 -21.72 31.77
N ARG A 103 -10.61 -22.19 30.62
CA ARG A 103 -10.13 -23.41 29.96
C ARG A 103 -8.72 -23.28 29.39
N PHE A 104 -8.32 -22.09 28.94
CA PHE A 104 -6.96 -21.84 28.49
C PHE A 104 -6.00 -21.70 29.66
N SER A 105 -6.36 -20.91 30.67
CA SER A 105 -5.57 -20.76 31.90
C SER A 105 -5.35 -22.09 32.63
N GLN A 106 -6.38 -22.91 32.76
CA GLN A 106 -6.27 -24.25 33.34
C GLN A 106 -5.41 -25.18 32.49
N PHE A 107 -5.49 -25.07 31.15
CA PHE A 107 -4.62 -25.82 30.25
C PHE A 107 -3.15 -25.48 30.49
N VAL A 108 -2.75 -24.21 30.44
CA VAL A 108 -1.36 -23.79 30.67
C VAL A 108 -0.87 -24.21 32.05
N SER A 109 -1.69 -24.03 33.09
CA SER A 109 -1.36 -24.46 34.46
C SER A 109 -1.13 -25.96 34.57
N ARG A 110 -1.99 -26.78 33.94
CA ARG A 110 -1.89 -28.23 33.95
C ARG A 110 -0.63 -28.73 33.24
N GLU A 111 -0.35 -28.19 32.05
CA GLU A 111 0.84 -28.58 31.27
C GLU A 111 2.14 -28.16 31.97
N SER A 112 2.15 -26.99 32.61
CA SER A 112 3.29 -26.54 33.42
C SER A 112 3.54 -27.47 34.61
N LYS A 113 2.48 -27.82 35.36
CA LYS A 113 2.57 -28.77 36.49
C LYS A 113 3.06 -30.15 36.07
N ARG A 114 2.59 -30.66 34.92
CA ARG A 114 3.03 -31.95 34.37
C ARG A 114 4.55 -32.01 34.17
N LEU A 115 5.14 -30.89 33.76
CA LEU A 115 6.59 -30.75 33.54
C LEU A 115 7.35 -30.14 34.73
N LYS A 116 6.69 -30.02 35.89
CA LYS A 116 7.27 -29.46 37.13
C LYS A 116 7.79 -28.03 36.98
N VAL A 117 7.16 -27.24 36.12
CA VAL A 117 7.43 -25.79 35.95
C VAL A 117 6.35 -24.99 36.69
N GLU A 118 6.74 -23.89 37.33
CA GLU A 118 5.79 -22.96 37.95
C GLU A 118 4.94 -22.28 36.87
N GLY A 119 3.62 -22.46 36.94
CA GLY A 119 2.71 -22.04 35.87
C GLY A 119 2.67 -20.53 35.60
N GLU A 120 2.83 -19.69 36.63
CA GLU A 120 2.85 -18.22 36.46
C GLU A 120 4.07 -17.79 35.64
N LYS A 121 5.27 -18.28 36.01
CA LYS A 121 6.50 -18.05 35.24
C LYS A 121 6.37 -18.56 33.81
N GLU A 122 5.71 -19.69 33.61
CA GLU A 122 5.51 -20.24 32.28
C GLU A 122 4.52 -19.43 31.44
N THR A 123 3.47 -18.90 32.07
CA THR A 123 2.50 -18.02 31.41
C THR A 123 3.17 -16.75 30.90
N ASP A 124 4.01 -16.12 31.74
CA ASP A 124 4.80 -14.96 31.36
C ASP A 124 5.81 -15.30 30.25
N ALA A 125 6.51 -16.44 30.34
CA ALA A 125 7.46 -16.87 29.32
C ALA A 125 6.81 -17.17 27.96
N ILE A 126 5.59 -17.73 27.93
CA ILE A 126 4.82 -17.92 26.69
C ILE A 126 4.49 -16.54 26.09
N ARG A 127 4.01 -15.61 26.91
CA ARG A 127 3.66 -14.26 26.46
C ARG A 127 4.87 -13.52 25.90
N GLU A 128 6.01 -13.56 26.59
CA GLU A 128 7.26 -12.97 26.10
C GLU A 128 7.69 -13.61 24.78
N CYS A 129 7.53 -14.93 24.64
CA CYS A 129 7.75 -15.62 23.38
C CYS A 129 6.86 -15.06 22.26
N ILE A 130 5.55 -14.95 22.50
CA ILE A 130 4.60 -14.43 21.52
C ILE A 130 4.94 -12.97 21.17
N GLU A 131 5.31 -12.13 22.15
CA GLU A 131 5.63 -10.72 21.94
C GLU A 131 6.71 -10.50 20.88
N MET A 132 7.72 -11.37 20.82
CA MET A 132 8.78 -11.28 19.82
C MET A 132 8.32 -11.54 18.39
N TYR A 133 7.25 -12.33 18.20
CA TYR A 133 6.82 -12.83 16.90
C TYR A 133 5.41 -12.41 16.50
N TYR A 134 4.68 -11.71 17.38
CA TYR A 134 3.27 -11.43 17.18
C TYR A 134 3.02 -10.63 15.89
N HIS A 135 3.81 -9.59 15.62
CA HIS A 135 3.68 -8.75 14.42
C HIS A 135 4.43 -9.28 13.19
N SER A 136 5.40 -10.17 13.36
CA SER A 136 6.17 -10.74 12.25
C SER A 136 5.62 -12.09 11.75
N CYS A 137 4.82 -12.79 12.56
CA CYS A 137 4.30 -14.12 12.23
C CYS A 137 2.81 -14.27 12.51
N PHE A 138 2.35 -13.96 13.73
CA PHE A 138 0.98 -14.30 14.15
C PHE A 138 -0.03 -13.46 13.38
N MET A 139 0.15 -12.14 13.39
CA MET A 139 -0.72 -11.21 12.67
C MET A 139 -0.65 -11.41 11.15
N PRO A 140 0.55 -11.47 10.53
CA PRO A 140 0.71 -11.89 9.13
C PRO A 140 -0.05 -13.17 8.77
N GLY A 141 0.13 -14.24 9.54
CA GLY A 141 -0.55 -15.51 9.30
C GLY A 141 -2.06 -15.40 9.46
N PHE A 142 -2.51 -14.78 10.56
CA PHE A 142 -3.94 -14.61 10.83
C PHE A 142 -4.64 -13.84 9.71
N THR A 143 -4.16 -12.63 9.41
CA THR A 143 -4.76 -11.73 8.43
C THR A 143 -4.66 -12.30 7.01
N TYR A 144 -3.53 -12.90 6.64
CA TYR A 144 -3.36 -13.45 5.30
C TYR A 144 -4.29 -14.64 5.05
N TYR A 145 -4.27 -15.66 5.92
CA TYR A 145 -5.08 -16.87 5.69
C TYR A 145 -6.57 -16.61 5.89
N GLY A 146 -6.96 -15.77 6.86
CA GLY A 146 -8.36 -15.36 7.04
C GLY A 146 -8.93 -14.66 5.80
N ALA A 147 -8.12 -13.82 5.14
CA ALA A 147 -8.53 -13.14 3.92
C ALA A 147 -8.70 -14.07 2.69
N MET A 148 -8.04 -15.23 2.69
CA MET A 148 -8.04 -16.16 1.56
C MET A 148 -9.27 -17.05 1.49
N GLY A 149 -9.97 -17.25 2.60
CA GLY A 149 -11.14 -18.11 2.58
C GLY A 149 -12.43 -17.36 2.24
N THR A 150 -13.52 -18.05 2.53
CA THR A 150 -14.88 -17.64 2.15
C THR A 150 -15.67 -17.08 3.33
N GLY A 151 -15.09 -17.12 4.54
CA GLY A 151 -15.63 -16.49 5.73
C GLY A 151 -15.39 -14.98 5.77
N GLY A 152 -15.49 -14.40 6.96
CA GLY A 152 -15.12 -13.00 7.16
C GLY A 152 -13.61 -12.80 7.05
N GLU A 153 -13.16 -11.72 6.41
CA GLU A 153 -11.72 -11.46 6.17
C GLU A 153 -10.89 -11.21 7.44
N PHE A 154 -11.55 -11.14 8.59
CA PHE A 154 -10.98 -10.77 9.89
C PHE A 154 -11.17 -11.84 10.97
N SER A 155 -11.66 -13.01 10.58
CA SER A 155 -11.67 -14.22 11.39
C SER A 155 -11.02 -15.36 10.61
N MET A 156 -10.78 -16.49 11.28
CA MET A 156 -10.16 -17.65 10.66
C MET A 156 -11.02 -18.91 10.79
N GLN A 157 -11.66 -19.33 9.70
CA GLN A 157 -12.40 -20.58 9.63
C GLN A 157 -11.47 -21.81 9.64
N LEU A 158 -12.05 -22.98 9.92
CA LEU A 158 -11.27 -24.22 10.03
C LEU A 158 -10.47 -24.55 8.76
N ASN A 159 -11.03 -24.30 7.57
CA ASN A 159 -10.35 -24.52 6.29
C ASN A 159 -9.14 -23.60 6.09
N GLU A 160 -9.20 -22.36 6.58
CA GLU A 160 -8.09 -21.40 6.50
C GLU A 160 -6.99 -21.77 7.50
N PHE A 161 -7.38 -22.14 8.73
CA PHE A 161 -6.46 -22.68 9.72
C PHE A 161 -5.76 -23.95 9.23
N THR A 162 -6.52 -24.84 8.60
CA THR A 162 -6.03 -26.06 7.94
C THR A 162 -4.95 -25.74 6.92
N ALA A 163 -5.22 -24.79 6.02
CA ALA A 163 -4.28 -24.41 4.98
C ALA A 163 -2.97 -23.89 5.59
N LEU A 164 -3.05 -23.03 6.61
CA LEU A 164 -1.88 -22.53 7.33
C LEU A 164 -1.04 -23.66 7.93
N ILE A 165 -1.66 -24.57 8.69
CA ILE A 165 -0.88 -25.59 9.41
C ILE A 165 -0.34 -26.68 8.47
N ASP A 166 -1.04 -26.97 7.37
CA ASP A 166 -0.60 -27.92 6.35
C ASP A 166 0.58 -27.34 5.55
N GLU A 167 0.51 -26.07 5.14
CA GLU A 167 1.63 -25.37 4.50
C GLU A 167 2.84 -25.24 5.44
N ALA A 168 2.57 -25.08 6.73
CA ALA A 168 3.61 -25.07 7.76
C ALA A 168 4.16 -26.45 8.15
N GLY A 169 3.61 -27.54 7.60
CA GLY A 169 4.04 -28.90 7.93
C GLY A 169 3.92 -29.22 9.42
N ILE A 170 2.93 -28.64 10.10
CA ILE A 170 2.74 -28.81 11.54
C ILE A 170 2.13 -30.17 11.86
N PRO A 171 1.07 -30.66 11.18
CA PRO A 171 0.54 -31.98 11.44
C PRO A 171 1.60 -33.07 11.24
N ASP A 172 1.72 -33.95 12.21
CA ASP A 172 2.65 -35.07 12.22
C ASP A 172 1.87 -36.38 12.34
N PRO A 173 1.79 -37.20 11.25
CA PRO A 173 1.10 -38.47 11.27
C PRO A 173 1.65 -39.47 12.30
N ALA A 174 2.92 -39.35 12.69
CA ALA A 174 3.55 -40.20 13.68
C ALA A 174 3.36 -39.72 15.12
N SER A 175 2.88 -38.47 15.31
CA SER A 175 2.61 -37.92 16.63
C SER A 175 1.32 -38.49 17.22
N ASP A 176 1.30 -38.80 18.51
CA ASP A 176 0.08 -39.23 19.22
C ASP A 176 -0.88 -38.08 19.55
N LYS A 177 -0.44 -36.83 19.40
CA LYS A 177 -1.17 -35.64 19.84
C LYS A 177 -1.26 -34.53 18.80
N CYS A 178 -0.59 -34.66 17.66
CA CYS A 178 -0.52 -33.62 16.64
C CYS A 178 -0.79 -34.17 15.23
N LYS A 179 -1.70 -35.16 15.11
CA LYS A 179 -2.21 -35.57 13.80
C LYS A 179 -3.13 -34.49 13.24
N ARG A 180 -3.46 -34.59 11.96
CA ARG A 180 -4.39 -33.64 11.30
C ARG A 180 -5.72 -33.51 12.07
N SER A 181 -6.32 -34.63 12.47
CA SER A 181 -7.55 -34.66 13.28
C SER A 181 -7.39 -34.08 14.68
N ASP A 182 -6.20 -34.19 15.28
CA ASP A 182 -5.93 -33.58 16.58
C ASP A 182 -5.89 -32.06 16.42
N CYS A 183 -5.26 -31.56 15.36
CA CYS A 183 -5.22 -30.13 15.06
C CYS A 183 -6.63 -29.54 14.85
N ASP A 184 -7.52 -30.26 14.15
CA ASP A 184 -8.94 -29.85 14.02
C ASP A 184 -9.63 -29.80 15.38
N THR A 185 -9.36 -30.78 16.26
CA THR A 185 -9.91 -30.80 17.62
C THR A 185 -9.39 -29.62 18.46
N LEU A 186 -8.13 -29.22 18.27
CA LEU A 186 -7.57 -28.05 18.94
C LEU A 186 -8.21 -26.74 18.46
N PHE A 187 -8.48 -26.61 17.15
CA PHE A 187 -9.25 -25.48 16.61
C PHE A 187 -10.62 -25.39 17.29
N ILE A 188 -11.38 -26.49 17.30
CA ILE A 188 -12.70 -26.54 17.92
C ILE A 188 -12.61 -26.18 19.40
N THR A 189 -11.58 -26.67 20.10
CA THR A 189 -11.36 -26.38 21.52
C THR A 189 -11.13 -24.88 21.78
N ALA A 190 -10.37 -24.21 20.92
CA ALA A 190 -10.03 -22.80 21.06
C ALA A 190 -11.21 -21.87 20.70
N ASN A 191 -12.09 -22.28 19.77
CA ASN A 191 -13.24 -21.48 19.33
C ASN A 191 -14.48 -21.63 20.21
N VAL A 192 -14.46 -22.48 21.24
CA VAL A 192 -15.64 -22.61 22.11
C VAL A 192 -15.80 -21.35 22.96
N GLU A 193 -16.96 -20.73 22.87
CA GLU A 193 -17.31 -19.55 23.68
C GLU A 193 -17.72 -19.90 25.12
N ASP A 194 -17.11 -19.23 26.11
CA ASP A 194 -17.48 -19.36 27.53
C ASP A 194 -18.77 -18.57 27.88
N ASP A 195 -19.04 -17.42 27.23
CA ASP A 195 -20.24 -16.58 27.47
C ASP A 195 -20.82 -15.95 26.20
N LYS A 196 -21.75 -16.67 25.57
CA LYS A 196 -22.50 -16.25 24.37
C LYS A 196 -23.34 -14.98 24.57
N ASN A 197 -23.69 -14.65 25.80
CA ASN A 197 -24.58 -13.51 26.09
C ASN A 197 -23.82 -12.19 26.26
N SER A 198 -22.51 -12.26 26.47
CA SER A 198 -21.63 -11.10 26.54
C SER A 198 -21.59 -10.34 25.20
N ILE A 199 -21.14 -9.09 25.23
CA ILE A 199 -20.91 -8.31 24.00
C ILE A 199 -19.84 -9.01 23.14
N GLU A 200 -18.81 -9.56 23.78
CA GLU A 200 -17.72 -10.28 23.12
C GLU A 200 -18.24 -11.56 22.45
N GLY A 201 -19.08 -12.34 23.14
CA GLY A 201 -19.69 -13.57 22.58
C GLY A 201 -20.67 -13.31 21.45
N LYS A 202 -21.30 -12.14 21.37
CA LYS A 202 -22.15 -11.78 20.22
C LYS A 202 -21.35 -11.37 18.98
N ASN A 203 -20.12 -10.93 19.17
CA ASN A 203 -19.20 -10.51 18.12
C ASN A 203 -18.21 -11.64 17.75
N ASN A 204 -18.20 -12.74 18.49
CA ASN A 204 -17.45 -13.94 18.18
C ASN A 204 -18.30 -14.85 17.29
N ASP A 205 -17.68 -15.48 16.29
CA ASP A 205 -18.36 -16.39 15.38
C ASP A 205 -18.13 -17.83 15.82
N ASP A 206 -19.23 -18.57 15.96
CA ASP A 206 -19.29 -19.97 16.37
C ASP A 206 -18.47 -20.93 15.47
N ASN A 207 -17.99 -20.47 14.30
CA ASN A 207 -17.26 -21.30 13.33
C ASN A 207 -15.93 -20.71 12.87
N SER A 208 -15.47 -19.60 13.45
CA SER A 208 -14.21 -18.98 13.06
C SER A 208 -13.46 -18.38 14.25
N LEU A 209 -12.14 -18.57 14.27
CA LEU A 209 -11.28 -18.03 15.31
C LEU A 209 -11.17 -16.52 15.17
N THR A 210 -11.36 -15.83 16.27
CA THR A 210 -10.92 -14.44 16.47
C THR A 210 -9.41 -14.39 16.73
N ARG A 211 -8.84 -13.18 16.72
CA ARG A 211 -7.40 -12.96 16.85
C ARG A 211 -6.81 -13.54 18.15
N PHE A 212 -7.53 -13.40 19.27
CA PHE A 212 -7.06 -13.94 20.55
C PHE A 212 -7.20 -15.47 20.63
N GLU A 213 -8.23 -16.06 20.01
CA GLU A 213 -8.39 -17.51 19.94
C GLU A 213 -7.32 -18.14 19.04
N PHE A 214 -6.89 -17.42 18.00
CA PHE A 214 -5.76 -17.82 17.18
C PHE A 214 -4.44 -17.86 17.98
N VAL A 215 -4.22 -16.90 18.90
CA VAL A 215 -3.08 -16.97 19.83
C VAL A 215 -3.16 -18.22 20.72
N GLU A 216 -4.35 -18.49 21.27
CA GLU A 216 -4.58 -19.68 22.11
C GLU A 216 -4.34 -20.99 21.35
N VAL A 217 -4.90 -21.14 20.14
CA VAL A 217 -4.79 -22.40 19.39
C VAL A 217 -3.33 -22.71 19.04
N LEU A 218 -2.52 -21.69 18.74
CA LEU A 218 -1.10 -21.88 18.46
C LEU A 218 -0.32 -22.35 19.69
N VAL A 219 -0.64 -21.86 20.89
CA VAL A 219 -0.02 -22.36 22.14
C VAL A 219 -0.42 -23.82 22.39
N ARG A 220 -1.69 -24.17 22.18
CA ARG A 220 -2.15 -25.56 22.30
C ARG A 220 -1.46 -26.47 21.29
N LEU A 221 -1.31 -26.01 20.05
CA LEU A 221 -0.66 -26.72 18.95
C LEU A 221 0.82 -26.97 19.23
N ALA A 222 1.53 -25.97 19.76
CA ALA A 222 2.92 -26.11 20.17
C ALA A 222 3.10 -27.20 21.23
N VAL A 223 2.27 -27.18 22.27
CA VAL A 223 2.29 -28.20 23.33
C VAL A 223 1.90 -29.57 22.79
N ALA A 224 0.92 -29.64 21.88
CA ALA A 224 0.53 -30.90 21.26
C ALA A 224 1.65 -31.52 20.43
N LYS A 225 2.40 -30.70 19.67
CA LYS A 225 3.51 -31.16 18.83
C LYS A 225 4.75 -31.55 19.63
N TYR A 226 5.10 -30.76 20.66
CA TYR A 226 6.40 -30.89 21.34
C TYR A 226 6.32 -31.24 22.82
N GLY A 227 5.16 -31.15 23.44
CA GLY A 227 4.99 -31.39 24.88
C GLY A 227 4.77 -32.85 25.27
N TYR A 228 4.59 -33.76 24.31
CA TYR A 228 4.26 -35.17 24.53
C TYR A 228 5.19 -36.15 23.79
N CYS A 229 6.29 -35.65 23.22
CA CYS A 229 7.32 -36.50 22.64
C CYS A 229 8.21 -37.14 23.73
N SER A 230 9.22 -37.90 23.31
CA SER A 230 10.17 -38.59 24.21
C SER A 230 10.98 -37.62 25.08
N ASP A 231 11.27 -36.41 24.56
CA ASP A 231 11.92 -35.30 25.28
C ASP A 231 10.99 -34.08 25.30
N PRO A 232 9.98 -34.07 26.18
CA PRO A 232 8.88 -33.11 26.12
C PRO A 232 9.33 -31.70 26.51
N LEU A 233 9.04 -30.74 25.65
CA LEU A 233 9.32 -29.32 25.90
C LEU A 233 8.25 -28.69 26.78
N LYS A 234 8.66 -27.75 27.63
CA LYS A 234 7.73 -26.87 28.34
C LYS A 234 7.01 -25.93 27.35
N PRO A 235 5.78 -25.47 27.65
CA PRO A 235 4.96 -24.70 26.72
C PRO A 235 5.66 -23.52 26.01
N SER A 236 6.46 -22.74 26.72
CA SER A 236 7.21 -21.59 26.17
C SER A 236 8.28 -22.02 25.17
N ASP A 237 9.05 -23.07 25.46
CA ASP A 237 10.06 -23.61 24.55
C ASP A 237 9.41 -24.30 23.35
N ALA A 238 8.31 -25.03 23.59
CA ALA A 238 7.49 -25.61 22.53
C ALA A 238 6.94 -24.52 21.59
N MET A 239 6.46 -23.40 22.15
CA MET A 239 5.94 -22.28 21.37
C MET A 239 7.02 -21.66 20.49
N ARG A 240 8.20 -21.39 21.07
CA ARG A 240 9.36 -20.89 20.33
C ARG A 240 9.71 -21.83 19.18
N LYS A 241 9.79 -23.13 19.44
CA LYS A 241 10.12 -24.15 18.43
C LYS A 241 9.06 -24.25 17.33
N LEU A 242 7.78 -24.16 17.66
CA LEU A 242 6.70 -24.12 16.66
C LEU A 242 6.87 -22.92 15.71
N ILE A 243 7.19 -21.75 16.25
CA ILE A 243 7.37 -20.54 15.45
C ILE A 243 8.59 -20.66 14.54
N THR A 244 9.76 -20.95 15.11
CA THR A 244 11.03 -20.92 14.36
C THR A 244 11.14 -22.03 13.32
N ASP A 245 10.60 -23.22 13.62
CA ASP A 245 10.77 -24.38 12.75
C ASP A 245 9.66 -24.50 11.71
N HIS A 246 8.48 -23.87 11.95
CA HIS A 246 7.32 -23.98 11.08
C HIS A 246 6.80 -22.63 10.60
N LEU A 247 6.26 -21.80 11.49
CA LEU A 247 5.50 -20.61 11.07
C LEU A 247 6.37 -19.58 10.34
N GLU A 248 7.56 -19.26 10.84
CA GLU A 248 8.46 -18.28 10.19
C GLU A 248 8.86 -18.71 8.78
N VAL A 249 9.07 -20.00 8.58
CA VAL A 249 9.54 -20.57 7.31
C VAL A 249 8.39 -20.66 6.31
N ALA A 250 7.20 -21.02 6.77
CA ALA A 250 6.06 -21.36 5.91
C ALA A 250 5.29 -20.15 5.39
N LEU A 251 5.27 -19.05 6.14
CA LEU A 251 4.48 -17.88 5.76
C LEU A 251 4.94 -17.31 4.40
N PRO A 252 4.00 -17.13 3.45
CA PRO A 252 4.34 -16.64 2.12
C PRO A 252 4.83 -15.18 2.17
N PRO A 253 5.64 -14.74 1.20
CA PRO A 253 6.20 -13.40 1.18
C PRO A 253 5.14 -12.28 1.27
N GLU A 254 3.97 -12.49 0.66
CA GLU A 254 2.85 -11.55 0.66
C GLU A 254 2.24 -11.36 2.05
N ALA A 255 2.23 -12.41 2.89
CA ALA A 255 1.78 -12.31 4.28
C ALA A 255 2.72 -11.45 5.11
N LYS A 256 4.03 -11.48 4.79
CA LYS A 256 5.10 -10.78 5.53
C LYS A 256 5.27 -9.31 5.12
N MET A 257 4.43 -8.78 4.24
CA MET A 257 4.50 -7.39 3.81
C MET A 257 4.21 -6.44 4.98
N GLN A 258 5.05 -5.41 5.11
CA GLN A 258 4.96 -4.44 6.20
C GLN A 258 4.27 -3.16 5.71
N ALA A 259 3.07 -2.89 6.21
CA ALA A 259 2.29 -1.69 5.87
C ALA A 259 3.11 -0.39 6.05
N ASN A 260 3.81 -0.25 7.17
CA ASN A 260 4.66 0.91 7.44
C ASN A 260 5.77 1.10 6.40
N LYS A 261 6.29 0.03 5.80
CA LYS A 261 7.31 0.12 4.75
C LYS A 261 6.74 0.78 3.50
N PHE A 262 5.54 0.39 3.07
CA PHE A 262 4.86 1.04 1.96
C PHE A 262 4.60 2.53 2.24
N ARG A 263 4.14 2.84 3.46
CA ARG A 263 3.91 4.22 3.91
C ARG A 263 5.18 5.07 3.81
N GLN A 264 6.31 4.56 4.30
CA GLN A 264 7.61 5.25 4.34
C GLN A 264 8.27 5.38 2.96
N GLU A 265 8.23 4.32 2.16
CA GLU A 265 9.04 4.21 0.94
C GLU A 265 8.26 4.59 -0.32
N ARG A 266 6.93 4.64 -0.28
CA ARG A 266 6.10 4.89 -1.46
C ARG A 266 4.98 5.91 -1.28
N LEU A 267 4.23 5.86 -0.18
CA LEU A 267 2.99 6.64 -0.04
C LEU A 267 3.22 8.08 0.45
N TYR A 268 4.03 8.27 1.49
CA TYR A 268 4.17 9.56 2.16
C TYR A 268 5.22 10.45 1.50
N PHE A 269 4.90 10.87 0.27
CA PHE A 269 5.68 11.79 -0.55
C PHE A 269 4.84 12.96 -1.02
N GLU A 270 5.49 14.10 -1.24
CA GLU A 270 4.83 15.33 -1.68
C GLU A 270 4.08 15.15 -3.01
N GLU A 271 4.66 14.41 -3.97
CA GLU A 271 4.02 14.21 -5.28
C GLU A 271 2.74 13.36 -5.16
N VAL A 272 2.75 12.37 -4.27
CA VAL A 272 1.56 11.54 -4.00
C VAL A 272 0.47 12.37 -3.33
N ASP A 273 0.83 13.18 -2.33
CA ASP A 273 -0.08 14.11 -1.68
C ASP A 273 -0.71 15.10 -2.68
N ALA A 274 0.10 15.66 -3.58
CA ALA A 274 -0.36 16.60 -4.60
C ALA A 274 -1.40 15.96 -5.55
N VAL A 275 -1.13 14.75 -6.05
CA VAL A 275 -2.06 14.02 -6.93
C VAL A 275 -3.38 13.72 -6.21
N LEU A 276 -3.32 13.22 -4.99
CA LEU A 276 -4.53 12.89 -4.21
C LEU A 276 -5.32 14.14 -3.81
N LYS A 277 -4.65 15.24 -3.46
CA LYS A 277 -5.30 16.54 -3.17
C LYS A 277 -6.00 17.10 -4.40
N GLY A 278 -5.40 16.96 -5.59
CA GLY A 278 -5.99 17.39 -6.85
C GLY A 278 -7.38 16.79 -7.10
N ASP A 279 -7.58 15.54 -6.71
CA ASP A 279 -8.85 14.80 -6.90
C ASP A 279 -9.64 14.57 -5.61
N GLN A 280 -9.29 15.25 -4.51
CA GLN A 280 -9.86 15.01 -3.19
C GLN A 280 -11.41 15.08 -3.16
N ALA A 281 -12.01 16.00 -3.91
CA ALA A 281 -13.46 16.14 -3.96
C ALA A 281 -14.16 14.92 -4.59
N LEU A 282 -13.58 14.38 -5.67
CA LEU A 282 -14.06 13.16 -6.32
C LEU A 282 -13.79 11.94 -5.45
N LEU A 283 -12.60 11.83 -4.86
CA LEU A 283 -12.23 10.75 -3.95
C LEU A 283 -13.18 10.66 -2.75
N LYS A 284 -13.51 11.80 -2.13
CA LYS A 284 -14.48 11.84 -1.02
C LYS A 284 -15.89 11.45 -1.47
N ALA A 285 -16.32 11.88 -2.66
CA ALA A 285 -17.62 11.51 -3.21
C ALA A 285 -17.68 10.01 -3.55
N LEU A 286 -16.59 9.46 -4.10
CA LEU A 286 -16.45 8.04 -4.40
C LEU A 286 -16.49 7.20 -3.13
N TYR A 287 -15.64 7.53 -2.15
CA TYR A 287 -15.63 6.89 -0.84
C TYR A 287 -17.01 6.92 -0.20
N SER A 288 -17.69 8.07 -0.21
CA SER A 288 -19.04 8.18 0.34
C SER A 288 -20.00 7.22 -0.38
N ARG A 289 -20.02 7.26 -1.71
CA ARG A 289 -20.92 6.46 -2.56
C ARG A 289 -20.80 4.96 -2.33
N TYR A 290 -19.60 4.46 -2.07
CA TYR A 290 -19.38 3.03 -1.91
C TYR A 290 -19.56 2.52 -0.48
N ARG A 291 -19.88 3.37 0.51
CA ARG A 291 -20.36 2.90 1.82
C ARG A 291 -21.80 2.42 1.69
N LEU A 292 -21.99 1.20 1.22
CA LEU A 292 -23.31 0.67 0.83
C LEU A 292 -24.17 0.40 2.08
N PRO A 293 -25.50 0.41 1.93
CA PRO A 293 -26.39 0.03 3.03
C PRO A 293 -26.19 -1.45 3.42
N PRO A 294 -26.20 -1.80 4.71
CA PRO A 294 -26.10 -3.19 5.16
C PRO A 294 -27.21 -4.06 4.59
N SER A 295 -26.91 -5.30 4.22
CA SER A 295 -27.91 -6.25 3.69
C SER A 295 -29.02 -6.56 4.68
N SER A 296 -28.74 -6.46 5.99
CA SER A 296 -29.72 -6.61 7.08
C SER A 296 -30.69 -5.43 7.20
N GLY A 297 -30.48 -4.36 6.42
CA GLY A 297 -31.11 -3.06 6.64
C GLY A 297 -30.45 -2.28 7.77
N GLY A 298 -30.66 -0.96 7.79
CA GLY A 298 -30.07 -0.06 8.77
C GLY A 298 -29.48 1.19 8.14
N ARG A 299 -28.80 2.00 8.97
CA ARG A 299 -28.03 3.16 8.49
C ARG A 299 -26.71 2.70 7.91
N ARG A 300 -26.24 3.41 6.91
CA ARG A 300 -24.92 3.17 6.32
C ARG A 300 -23.80 3.41 7.34
N HIS A 301 -22.74 2.62 7.22
CA HIS A 301 -21.52 2.88 7.97
C HIS A 301 -20.87 4.18 7.49
N LYS A 302 -20.19 4.88 8.40
CA LYS A 302 -19.38 6.06 8.05
C LYS A 302 -18.00 5.69 7.52
N VAL A 303 -17.71 4.40 7.46
CA VAL A 303 -16.45 3.78 7.03
C VAL A 303 -16.71 2.87 5.83
N LEU A 304 -15.67 2.56 5.06
CA LEU A 304 -15.75 1.68 3.91
C LEU A 304 -15.38 0.25 4.33
N LEU A 305 -16.27 -0.71 4.09
CA LEU A 305 -16.03 -2.13 4.38
C LEU A 305 -15.26 -2.80 3.23
N VAL A 306 -14.69 -4.00 3.48
CA VAL A 306 -14.04 -4.78 2.42
C VAL A 306 -15.01 -5.10 1.29
N SER A 307 -16.22 -5.59 1.61
CA SER A 307 -17.24 -5.96 0.63
C SER A 307 -17.62 -4.77 -0.28
N ASP A 308 -17.78 -3.60 0.32
CA ASP A 308 -18.04 -2.32 -0.36
C ASP A 308 -16.90 -1.93 -1.31
N PHE A 309 -15.65 -2.07 -0.84
CA PHE A 309 -14.45 -1.82 -1.65
C PHE A 309 -14.34 -2.81 -2.82
N ILE A 310 -14.60 -4.10 -2.60
CA ILE A 310 -14.60 -5.11 -3.67
C ILE A 310 -15.68 -4.79 -4.70
N GLN A 311 -16.89 -4.42 -4.27
CA GLN A 311 -17.95 -4.00 -5.20
C GLN A 311 -17.51 -2.80 -6.04
N MET A 312 -16.80 -1.84 -5.46
CA MET A 312 -16.24 -0.71 -6.20
C MET A 312 -15.24 -1.15 -7.27
N MET A 313 -14.32 -2.06 -6.94
CA MET A 313 -13.34 -2.58 -7.90
C MET A 313 -14.02 -3.32 -9.06
N LEU A 314 -15.09 -4.08 -8.77
CA LEU A 314 -15.90 -4.79 -9.77
C LEU A 314 -16.67 -3.83 -10.68
N ASP A 315 -17.32 -2.81 -10.11
CA ASP A 315 -18.07 -1.79 -10.87
C ASP A 315 -17.17 -1.00 -11.84
N MET A 316 -15.89 -0.84 -11.48
CA MET A 316 -14.87 -0.19 -12.31
C MET A 316 -14.16 -1.15 -13.25
N ASN A 317 -14.51 -2.44 -13.20
CA ASN A 317 -13.90 -3.52 -13.97
C ASN A 317 -12.37 -3.50 -13.88
N LEU A 318 -11.86 -3.33 -12.66
CA LEU A 318 -10.43 -3.33 -12.33
C LEU A 318 -9.93 -4.72 -11.94
N ILE A 319 -10.82 -5.61 -11.47
CA ILE A 319 -10.49 -7.00 -11.16
C ILE A 319 -10.53 -7.81 -12.45
N ASP A 320 -9.42 -8.44 -12.77
CA ASP A 320 -9.23 -9.29 -13.94
C ASP A 320 -8.20 -10.41 -13.63
N ASP A 321 -7.69 -11.08 -14.67
CA ASP A 321 -6.71 -12.15 -14.53
C ASP A 321 -5.32 -11.64 -14.07
N GLU A 322 -5.03 -10.34 -14.22
CA GLU A 322 -3.76 -9.73 -13.78
C GLU A 322 -3.84 -9.14 -12.37
N PHE A 323 -4.96 -8.50 -12.03
CA PHE A 323 -5.28 -7.97 -10.71
C PHE A 323 -6.48 -8.70 -10.14
N THR A 324 -6.16 -9.72 -9.34
CA THR A 324 -7.14 -10.69 -8.84
C THR A 324 -7.94 -10.14 -7.65
N LEU A 325 -9.09 -10.77 -7.36
CA LEU A 325 -9.85 -10.51 -6.13
C LEU A 325 -8.98 -10.66 -4.87
N ARG A 326 -8.06 -11.63 -4.88
CA ARG A 326 -7.11 -11.86 -3.80
C ARG A 326 -6.19 -10.66 -3.59
N GLU A 327 -5.61 -10.12 -4.66
CA GLU A 327 -4.76 -8.93 -4.58
C GLU A 327 -5.54 -7.72 -4.10
N ALA A 328 -6.78 -7.54 -4.54
CA ALA A 328 -7.66 -6.48 -4.04
C ALA A 328 -7.89 -6.58 -2.52
N LYS A 329 -8.19 -7.78 -1.99
CA LYS A 329 -8.32 -8.00 -0.54
C LYS A 329 -7.02 -7.68 0.20
N LEU A 330 -5.88 -8.14 -0.32
CA LEU A 330 -4.57 -7.88 0.30
C LEU A 330 -4.23 -6.38 0.32
N CYS A 331 -4.52 -5.63 -0.76
CA CYS A 331 -4.37 -4.17 -0.79
C CYS A 331 -5.18 -3.50 0.32
N PHE A 332 -6.41 -3.95 0.55
CA PHE A 332 -7.27 -3.43 1.62
C PHE A 332 -6.65 -3.66 3.00
N LEU A 333 -6.29 -4.91 3.29
CA LEU A 333 -5.77 -5.32 4.60
C LEU A 333 -4.43 -4.67 4.93
N GLN A 334 -3.55 -4.54 3.94
CA GLN A 334 -2.25 -3.89 4.12
C GLN A 334 -2.35 -2.39 4.37
N SER A 335 -3.48 -1.76 4.01
CA SER A 335 -3.69 -0.32 4.21
C SER A 335 -4.20 0.03 5.59
N GLN A 336 -4.77 -0.94 6.32
CA GLN A 336 -5.33 -0.71 7.65
C GLN A 336 -4.23 -0.42 8.69
N MET A 337 -4.58 0.43 9.64
CA MET A 337 -3.79 0.62 10.86
C MET A 337 -4.15 -0.46 11.88
N ALA A 338 -3.24 -0.77 12.80
CA ALA A 338 -3.48 -1.71 13.87
C ALA A 338 -4.69 -1.29 14.73
N VAL A 339 -5.65 -2.19 14.89
CA VAL A 339 -6.81 -2.04 15.76
C VAL A 339 -6.54 -2.79 17.06
N VAL A 340 -6.48 -2.05 18.18
CA VAL A 340 -6.11 -2.64 19.48
C VAL A 340 -7.17 -3.62 19.96
N ASP A 341 -8.43 -3.26 19.83
CA ASP A 341 -9.57 -4.00 20.37
C ASP A 341 -10.60 -4.26 19.26
N ASP A 342 -10.44 -5.39 18.58
CA ASP A 342 -11.27 -5.87 17.48
C ASP A 342 -12.63 -6.39 17.95
N MET A 343 -12.70 -7.00 19.13
CA MET A 343 -13.97 -7.52 19.67
C MET A 343 -14.93 -6.43 20.16
N LYS A 344 -14.42 -5.28 20.62
CA LYS A 344 -15.27 -4.19 21.12
C LYS A 344 -16.03 -3.46 20.01
N ASP A 345 -15.39 -3.29 18.86
CA ASP A 345 -15.96 -2.65 17.67
C ASP A 345 -15.48 -3.39 16.41
N PRO A 346 -16.16 -4.48 16.03
CA PRO A 346 -15.76 -5.31 14.89
C PRO A 346 -15.68 -4.52 13.59
N ILE A 347 -16.59 -3.56 13.40
CA ILE A 347 -16.61 -2.69 12.22
C ILE A 347 -15.29 -1.93 12.10
N ARG A 348 -14.68 -1.52 13.21
CA ARG A 348 -13.40 -0.82 13.18
C ARG A 348 -12.27 -1.71 12.65
N ASN A 349 -12.32 -3.01 12.95
CA ASN A 349 -11.39 -3.99 12.42
C ASN A 349 -11.68 -4.31 10.94
N GLU A 350 -12.95 -4.27 10.53
CA GLU A 350 -13.40 -4.68 9.19
C GLU A 350 -13.48 -3.55 8.15
N CYS A 351 -12.99 -2.35 8.50
CA CYS A 351 -13.14 -1.17 7.67
C CYS A 351 -11.84 -0.41 7.42
N VAL A 352 -11.86 0.44 6.40
CA VAL A 352 -10.86 1.47 6.16
C VAL A 352 -11.49 2.84 6.34
N THR A 353 -10.74 3.78 6.93
CA THR A 353 -11.12 5.18 6.94
C THR A 353 -10.89 5.82 5.57
N PHE A 354 -11.19 7.11 5.42
CA PHE A 354 -10.86 7.81 4.19
C PHE A 354 -9.34 7.85 3.95
N THR A 355 -8.52 8.01 5.00
CA THR A 355 -7.06 8.07 4.83
C THR A 355 -6.47 6.69 4.50
N ASP A 356 -7.04 5.62 5.03
CA ASP A 356 -6.71 4.24 4.66
C ASP A 356 -7.15 3.95 3.23
N PHE A 357 -8.35 4.37 2.81
CA PHE A 357 -8.83 4.21 1.44
C PHE A 357 -7.88 4.82 0.39
N LEU A 358 -7.28 5.98 0.67
CA LEU A 358 -6.27 6.58 -0.22
C LEU A 358 -5.00 5.71 -0.33
N GLU A 359 -4.62 5.05 0.76
CA GLU A 359 -3.51 4.08 0.78
C GLU A 359 -3.87 2.82 -0.03
N VAL A 360 -5.11 2.33 0.09
CA VAL A 360 -5.62 1.19 -0.71
C VAL A 360 -5.49 1.49 -2.20
N LEU A 361 -5.88 2.70 -2.64
CA LEU A 361 -5.72 3.10 -4.04
C LEU A 361 -4.25 3.17 -4.46
N GLY A 362 -3.34 3.53 -3.55
CA GLY A 362 -1.90 3.46 -3.78
C GLY A 362 -1.44 2.02 -4.05
N HIS A 363 -1.85 1.06 -3.22
CA HIS A 363 -1.55 -0.35 -3.43
C HIS A 363 -2.13 -0.88 -4.75
N VAL A 364 -3.40 -0.60 -5.03
CA VAL A 364 -4.06 -0.96 -6.31
C VAL A 364 -3.27 -0.38 -7.49
N ALA A 365 -2.90 0.90 -7.42
CA ALA A 365 -2.10 1.54 -8.47
C ALA A 365 -0.76 0.84 -8.67
N ASP A 366 -0.11 0.35 -7.62
CA ASP A 366 1.15 -0.39 -7.69
C ASP A 366 1.01 -1.79 -8.30
N LEU A 367 -0.17 -2.41 -8.22
CA LEU A 367 -0.43 -3.75 -8.80
C LEU A 367 -1.00 -3.71 -10.21
N GLN A 368 -1.46 -2.54 -10.67
CA GLN A 368 -1.95 -2.37 -12.04
C GLN A 368 -0.80 -2.17 -13.04
N SER A 369 -0.91 -2.79 -14.22
CA SER A 369 0.06 -2.70 -15.32
C SER A 369 -0.31 -1.58 -16.30
N PHE A 370 -0.20 -0.32 -15.86
CA PHE A 370 -0.60 0.81 -16.71
C PHE A 370 0.30 1.02 -17.94
N PRO A 371 -0.28 1.38 -19.10
CA PRO A 371 0.49 1.79 -20.27
C PRO A 371 1.12 3.17 -20.08
N THR A 372 2.19 3.47 -20.82
CA THR A 372 2.71 4.84 -20.95
C THR A 372 1.86 5.63 -21.94
N ALA A 373 2.00 6.97 -21.93
CA ALA A 373 1.34 7.81 -22.92
C ALA A 373 1.76 7.45 -24.36
N GLU A 374 3.01 7.07 -24.56
CA GLU A 374 3.55 6.62 -25.85
C GLU A 374 2.90 5.31 -26.31
N GLU A 375 2.65 4.36 -25.40
CA GLU A 375 1.98 3.10 -25.71
C GLU A 375 0.50 3.31 -26.04
N ILE A 376 -0.19 4.21 -25.32
CA ILE A 376 -1.57 4.61 -25.64
C ILE A 376 -1.62 5.19 -27.05
N GLN A 377 -0.71 6.12 -27.37
CA GLN A 377 -0.64 6.76 -28.68
C GLN A 377 -0.26 5.77 -29.80
N ALA A 378 0.67 4.84 -29.54
CA ALA A 378 1.09 3.83 -30.50
C ALA A 378 -0.05 2.86 -30.87
N MET A 379 -0.99 2.61 -29.95
CA MET A 379 -2.21 1.86 -30.21
C MET A 379 -3.31 2.67 -30.90
N GLY A 380 -3.07 3.96 -31.17
CA GLY A 380 -4.04 4.88 -31.78
C GLY A 380 -5.17 5.27 -30.83
N CYS A 381 -5.00 5.07 -29.52
CA CYS A 381 -6.01 5.37 -28.52
C CYS A 381 -5.90 6.81 -28.03
N THR A 382 -7.02 7.42 -27.64
CA THR A 382 -7.04 8.80 -27.13
C THR A 382 -6.70 8.91 -25.66
N ASP A 383 -7.05 7.89 -24.89
CA ASP A 383 -6.93 7.88 -23.44
C ASP A 383 -6.89 6.44 -22.90
N ILE A 384 -6.71 6.34 -21.58
CA ILE A 384 -6.56 5.06 -20.89
C ILE A 384 -7.80 4.17 -20.96
N LEU A 385 -9.02 4.75 -21.01
CA LEU A 385 -10.24 3.95 -21.11
C LEU A 385 -10.34 3.33 -22.50
N ASP A 386 -10.09 4.12 -23.53
CA ASP A 386 -10.06 3.65 -24.92
C ASP A 386 -9.00 2.56 -25.11
N TYR A 387 -7.79 2.75 -24.56
CA TYR A 387 -6.75 1.72 -24.54
C TYR A 387 -7.21 0.43 -23.86
N THR A 388 -7.88 0.53 -22.70
CA THR A 388 -8.38 -0.62 -21.94
C THR A 388 -9.44 -1.40 -22.73
N PHE A 389 -10.38 -0.71 -23.39
CA PHE A 389 -11.35 -1.36 -24.26
C PHE A 389 -10.70 -1.97 -25.51
N ARG A 390 -9.72 -1.28 -26.10
CA ARG A 390 -8.99 -1.78 -27.26
C ARG A 390 -8.29 -3.10 -26.95
N LEU A 391 -7.65 -3.22 -25.79
CA LEU A 391 -7.02 -4.48 -25.36
C LEU A 391 -8.05 -5.62 -25.26
N ARG A 392 -9.23 -5.36 -24.68
CA ARG A 392 -10.30 -6.37 -24.60
C ARG A 392 -10.80 -6.82 -25.96
N THR A 393 -10.80 -5.94 -26.96
CA THR A 393 -11.16 -6.34 -28.33
C THR A 393 -10.10 -7.18 -29.03
N LEU A 394 -8.85 -7.13 -28.56
CA LEU A 394 -7.70 -7.85 -29.12
C LEU A 394 -7.33 -9.08 -28.27
N GLU A 395 -8.21 -9.48 -27.35
CA GLU A 395 -7.96 -10.59 -26.43
C GLU A 395 -7.66 -11.88 -27.22
N GLY A 396 -6.48 -12.47 -26.97
CA GLY A 396 -5.97 -13.63 -27.71
C GLY A 396 -5.11 -13.30 -28.95
N GLU A 397 -5.20 -12.09 -29.50
CA GLU A 397 -4.35 -11.62 -30.60
C GLU A 397 -3.15 -10.81 -30.10
N TYR A 398 -3.35 -10.04 -29.04
CA TYR A 398 -2.32 -9.22 -28.42
C TYR A 398 -2.48 -9.21 -26.91
N VAL A 399 -1.45 -9.71 -26.21
CA VAL A 399 -1.35 -9.64 -24.75
C VAL A 399 -0.18 -8.71 -24.43
N PRO A 400 -0.44 -7.53 -23.82
CA PRO A 400 0.66 -6.66 -23.41
C PRO A 400 1.50 -7.39 -22.35
N PRO A 401 2.84 -7.24 -22.38
CA PRO A 401 3.68 -7.92 -21.41
C PRO A 401 3.38 -7.41 -20.00
N ARG A 402 3.02 -8.33 -19.09
CA ARG A 402 2.89 -8.01 -17.67
C ARG A 402 4.22 -7.44 -17.17
N ARG A 403 4.16 -6.28 -16.53
CA ARG A 403 5.36 -5.60 -16.03
C ARG A 403 5.75 -6.23 -14.69
N PRO A 404 7.01 -6.63 -14.47
CA PRO A 404 7.43 -7.19 -13.17
C PRO A 404 7.14 -6.26 -11.98
N SER A 405 7.12 -4.94 -12.21
CA SER A 405 6.75 -3.95 -11.19
C SER A 405 5.28 -3.98 -10.76
N SER A 406 4.40 -4.66 -11.50
CA SER A 406 2.99 -4.84 -11.15
C SER A 406 2.75 -6.07 -10.25
N GLU A 407 3.75 -6.94 -10.09
CA GLU A 407 3.67 -8.05 -9.13
C GLU A 407 3.72 -7.52 -7.69
N MET A 408 2.98 -8.15 -6.77
CA MET A 408 2.90 -7.77 -5.35
C MET A 408 4.30 -7.60 -4.72
N MET A 409 5.16 -8.60 -4.90
CA MET A 409 6.53 -8.62 -4.37
C MET A 409 7.56 -8.06 -5.36
N GLY A 410 7.11 -7.59 -6.53
CA GLY A 410 7.97 -7.08 -7.58
C GLY A 410 8.62 -5.74 -7.23
N ILE A 411 9.82 -5.52 -7.74
CA ILE A 411 10.52 -4.24 -7.58
C ILE A 411 9.73 -3.14 -8.28
N LYS A 412 9.30 -2.13 -7.53
CA LYS A 412 8.50 -1.03 -8.05
C LYS A 412 9.38 -0.02 -8.77
N THR A 413 9.34 -0.02 -10.10
CA THR A 413 10.22 0.80 -10.96
C THR A 413 9.62 2.14 -11.38
N ARG A 414 8.32 2.35 -11.13
CA ARG A 414 7.62 3.60 -11.50
C ARG A 414 7.20 4.40 -10.28
N PRO A 415 7.20 5.75 -10.37
CA PRO A 415 6.72 6.62 -9.30
C PRO A 415 5.26 6.32 -8.96
N LEU A 416 4.94 6.19 -7.67
CA LEU A 416 3.59 5.89 -7.22
C LEU A 416 2.60 7.00 -7.61
N ALA A 417 3.00 8.27 -7.49
CA ALA A 417 2.16 9.42 -7.85
C ALA A 417 1.66 9.35 -9.30
N TRP A 418 2.54 8.95 -10.23
CA TRP A 418 2.16 8.74 -11.63
C TRP A 418 1.16 7.60 -11.79
N LYS A 419 1.40 6.44 -11.13
CA LYS A 419 0.49 5.29 -11.21
C LYS A 419 -0.89 5.64 -10.63
N ILE A 420 -0.94 6.35 -9.51
CA ILE A 420 -2.19 6.85 -8.92
C ILE A 420 -2.91 7.77 -9.92
N GLY A 421 -2.20 8.70 -10.56
CA GLY A 421 -2.79 9.58 -11.57
C GLY A 421 -3.48 8.82 -12.71
N VAL A 422 -2.82 7.79 -13.26
CA VAL A 422 -3.39 6.95 -14.33
C VAL A 422 -4.57 6.11 -13.82
N LEU A 423 -4.46 5.52 -12.62
CA LEU A 423 -5.55 4.78 -11.99
C LEU A 423 -6.80 5.65 -11.83
N LEU A 424 -6.64 6.85 -11.28
CA LEU A 424 -7.76 7.76 -11.05
C LEU A 424 -8.41 8.17 -12.37
N GLU A 425 -7.64 8.52 -13.39
CA GLU A 425 -8.18 8.84 -14.71
C GLU A 425 -9.01 7.69 -15.30
N LEU A 426 -8.51 6.44 -15.20
CA LEU A 426 -9.24 5.25 -15.62
C LEU A 426 -10.55 5.07 -14.83
N MET A 427 -10.48 5.12 -13.49
CA MET A 427 -11.65 4.98 -12.62
C MET A 427 -12.73 6.03 -12.93
N TRP A 428 -12.33 7.28 -13.12
CA TRP A 428 -13.26 8.37 -13.41
C TRP A 428 -13.95 8.22 -14.75
N ARG A 429 -13.19 7.86 -15.79
CA ARG A 429 -13.72 7.59 -17.12
C ARG A 429 -14.65 6.39 -17.11
N MET A 430 -14.29 5.31 -16.41
CA MET A 430 -15.13 4.12 -16.28
C MET A 430 -16.46 4.43 -15.59
N LEU A 431 -16.46 5.23 -14.52
CA LEU A 431 -17.69 5.65 -13.83
C LEU A 431 -18.57 6.58 -14.66
N MET A 432 -17.99 7.32 -15.61
CA MET A 432 -18.74 8.16 -16.54
C MET A 432 -19.27 7.37 -17.74
N TYR A 433 -18.55 6.33 -18.16
CA TYR A 433 -18.87 5.52 -19.33
C TYR A 433 -20.30 5.00 -19.29
N ASN A 434 -20.95 5.03 -20.46
CA ASN A 434 -22.27 4.48 -20.68
C ASN A 434 -22.23 3.58 -21.93
N PRO A 435 -22.43 2.26 -21.80
CA PRO A 435 -22.36 1.36 -22.95
C PRO A 435 -23.47 1.61 -23.98
N ASP A 436 -24.64 2.10 -23.56
CA ASP A 436 -25.77 2.38 -24.46
C ASP A 436 -25.57 3.66 -25.26
N LYS A 437 -24.66 4.53 -24.80
CA LYS A 437 -24.28 5.78 -25.46
C LYS A 437 -22.77 5.92 -25.36
N PRO A 438 -22.00 5.14 -26.15
CA PRO A 438 -20.55 5.17 -26.09
C PRO A 438 -20.09 6.61 -26.37
N THR A 439 -19.52 7.24 -25.35
CA THR A 439 -19.05 8.61 -25.38
C THR A 439 -17.70 8.71 -26.08
N ALA A 440 -17.58 8.10 -27.27
CA ALA A 440 -16.40 8.25 -28.10
C ALA A 440 -16.26 9.73 -28.47
N GLY A 441 -15.28 10.41 -27.85
CA GLY A 441 -14.99 11.82 -28.09
C GLY A 441 -15.82 12.85 -27.29
N GLN A 442 -16.62 12.48 -26.28
CA GLN A 442 -17.13 13.49 -25.34
C GLN A 442 -16.03 13.90 -24.35
N GLU A 443 -15.87 15.20 -24.13
CA GLU A 443 -14.96 15.72 -23.12
C GLU A 443 -15.33 15.20 -21.74
N PHE A 444 -14.40 14.49 -21.11
CA PHE A 444 -14.54 14.05 -19.73
C PHE A 444 -14.55 15.25 -18.79
N SER A 445 -15.64 15.40 -18.02
CA SER A 445 -15.83 16.49 -17.06
C SER A 445 -15.85 15.94 -15.63
N LYS A 446 -14.78 16.22 -14.87
CA LYS A 446 -14.69 15.93 -13.42
C LYS A 446 -15.86 16.54 -12.65
N SER A 447 -16.36 17.70 -13.09
CA SER A 447 -17.47 18.39 -12.44
C SER A 447 -18.80 17.64 -12.59
N ASP A 448 -19.05 17.04 -13.76
CA ASP A 448 -20.27 16.27 -14.00
C ASP A 448 -20.22 14.90 -13.35
N LEU A 449 -19.04 14.26 -13.32
CA LEU A 449 -18.83 13.06 -12.52
C LEU A 449 -19.11 13.31 -11.04
N LEU A 450 -18.63 14.43 -10.49
CA LEU A 450 -18.87 14.78 -9.09
C LEU A 450 -20.37 14.94 -8.81
N LYS A 451 -21.14 15.58 -9.71
CA LYS A 451 -22.60 15.69 -9.59
C LYS A 451 -23.27 14.30 -9.65
N LYS A 452 -22.83 13.44 -10.57
CA LYS A 452 -23.35 12.07 -10.76
C LYS A 452 -23.11 11.22 -9.50
N LEU A 453 -21.90 11.26 -8.93
CA LEU A 453 -21.56 10.54 -7.71
C LEU A 453 -22.38 11.03 -6.51
N LYS A 454 -22.47 12.35 -6.30
CA LYS A 454 -23.28 12.93 -5.22
C LYS A 454 -24.76 12.58 -5.33
N LYS A 455 -25.31 12.59 -6.56
CA LYS A 455 -26.70 12.18 -6.81
C LYS A 455 -26.91 10.71 -6.45
N LYS A 456 -26.07 9.82 -6.98
CA LYS A 456 -26.15 8.39 -6.67
C LYS A 456 -25.96 8.11 -5.17
N ASP A 457 -25.12 8.86 -4.47
CA ASP A 457 -24.90 8.73 -3.03
C ASP A 457 -26.12 9.19 -2.23
N ALA A 458 -26.78 10.28 -2.65
CA ALA A 458 -28.03 10.73 -2.05
C ALA A 458 -29.17 9.72 -2.25
N ASP A 459 -29.21 9.06 -3.42
CA ASP A 459 -30.21 8.04 -3.74
C ASP A 459 -30.07 6.78 -2.86
N LEU A 460 -28.90 6.53 -2.24
CA LEU A 460 -28.70 5.43 -1.29
C LEU A 460 -29.31 5.70 0.09
N GLY A 461 -29.67 6.94 0.39
CA GLY A 461 -30.16 7.33 1.71
C GLY A 461 -29.06 7.46 2.78
N PRO A 462 -29.47 7.71 4.04
CA PRO A 462 -28.59 8.08 5.14
C PRO A 462 -27.71 6.97 5.74
#